data_AF-A0AB34Y6A3-F1
#
_entry.id   AF-A0AB34Y6A3-F1
#
_cell.length_a   1.000
_cell.length_b   1.000
_cell.length_c   1.000
_cell.angle_alpha   90.00
_cell.angle_beta   90.00
_cell.angle_gamma   90.00
#
_symmetry.space_group_name_H-M   'P 1'
#
loop_
_entity.id
_entity.type
_entity.pdbx_description
1 polymer ?
#
loop_
_entity_poly.entity_id
_entity_poly.type
_entity_poly.pdbx_seq_one_letter_code
_entity_poly.pdbx_strand_id
1 'polypeptide(L)'
;MQSSVSQESSLFEKTVEYFIMFLIIVSTNTVYTLNKFASARVLAFGVGIIMFFVAVQVIALHLNSNRTKLITILFVYYMYIMFYCFMTDFYGKTQFISIFLVFFPASVCYWYARFLDGKLNVSVHRFVNIVQLLSILSLACWVLFSNLHLIKGNTMYSGWSGTNITNYFWIHFDTQTQSIFSGVITRNTGIFLEAPMYAYTLLCALYAELFISDEHRMPVIIILLITLVTTFSTTGIIFGVLAVAYYIIRRHVTHISPVGIVMVTIVAGVSLWVIKSALSSKTGSTSATLRNDDLHAGMIAWMKHPFFGNGFNNMHVIHSSMAAWRLKDGSVGALGFTSGVLKILSDGGIYLFVAYFLPLFSFFSTALTQSKTKEKLVGLILLLATMVITFVPYSPLTMYLISFFYVYYFLDNKQSEQSLRISVKE
;
A
#
# COMPACT_ATOMS: atom_id res chain seq x y z
N MET A 1 -33.41 -23.04 -15.07
CA MET A 1 -32.29 -23.99 -15.01
C MET A 1 -31.12 -23.38 -15.77
N GLN A 2 -30.45 -22.39 -15.16
CA GLN A 2 -29.21 -21.81 -15.67
C GLN A 2 -28.14 -22.27 -14.69
N SER A 3 -27.29 -23.15 -15.18
CA SER A 3 -26.17 -23.73 -14.46
C SER A 3 -25.27 -22.62 -13.94
N SER A 4 -25.06 -22.65 -12.63
CA SER A 4 -23.90 -22.06 -11.94
C SER A 4 -22.65 -22.74 -12.47
N VAL A 5 -22.17 -22.29 -13.63
CA VAL A 5 -20.79 -22.55 -14.03
C VAL A 5 -19.95 -21.57 -13.23
N SER A 6 -19.36 -22.05 -12.14
CA SER A 6 -18.14 -21.47 -11.60
C SER A 6 -17.10 -21.50 -12.72
N GLN A 7 -17.08 -20.45 -13.55
CA GLN A 7 -16.11 -20.35 -14.63
C GLN A 7 -14.76 -20.12 -13.98
N GLU A 8 -14.02 -21.21 -13.77
CA GLU A 8 -12.59 -21.18 -13.55
C GLU A 8 -12.00 -20.23 -14.59
N SER A 9 -11.40 -19.13 -14.12
CA SER A 9 -10.67 -18.22 -14.97
C SER A 9 -9.64 -19.02 -15.78
N SER A 10 -9.56 -18.76 -17.08
CA SER A 10 -8.60 -19.46 -17.94
C SER A 10 -7.19 -19.32 -17.38
N LEU A 11 -6.31 -20.30 -17.66
CA LEU A 11 -4.91 -20.24 -17.23
C LEU A 11 -4.24 -18.92 -17.64
N PHE A 12 -4.60 -18.41 -18.81
CA PHE A 12 -4.16 -17.11 -19.31
C PHE A 12 -4.63 -15.94 -18.43
N GLU A 13 -5.93 -15.85 -18.10
CA GLU A 13 -6.47 -14.82 -17.20
C GLU A 13 -5.78 -14.86 -15.82
N LYS A 14 -5.61 -16.06 -15.25
CA LYS A 14 -4.88 -16.27 -13.98
C LYS A 14 -3.46 -15.69 -14.07
N THR A 15 -2.74 -16.03 -15.13
CA THR A 15 -1.34 -15.61 -15.33
C THR A 15 -1.20 -14.11 -15.50
N VAL A 16 -2.06 -13.50 -16.30
CA VAL A 16 -2.07 -12.05 -16.54
C VAL A 16 -2.35 -11.28 -15.24
N GLU A 17 -3.29 -11.73 -14.42
CA GLU A 17 -3.56 -11.06 -13.15
C GLU A 17 -2.40 -11.17 -12.16
N TYR A 18 -1.79 -12.35 -12.02
CA TYR A 18 -0.60 -12.48 -11.17
C TYR A 18 0.53 -11.56 -11.64
N PHE A 19 0.72 -11.44 -12.95
CA PHE A 19 1.71 -10.53 -13.52
C PHE A 19 1.37 -9.06 -13.24
N ILE A 20 0.10 -8.66 -13.37
CA ILE A 20 -0.36 -7.30 -13.00
C ILE A 20 -0.08 -7.03 -11.52
N MET A 21 -0.47 -7.93 -10.61
CA MET A 21 -0.24 -7.75 -9.16
C MET A 21 1.24 -7.62 -8.83
N PHE A 22 2.08 -8.46 -9.44
CA PHE A 22 3.53 -8.39 -9.30
C PHE A 22 4.08 -7.04 -9.77
N LEU A 23 3.68 -6.57 -10.96
CA LEU A 23 4.14 -5.28 -11.47
C LEU A 23 3.67 -4.09 -10.62
N ILE A 24 2.47 -4.12 -10.06
CA ILE A 24 1.99 -3.09 -9.11
C ILE A 24 2.91 -3.02 -7.89
N ILE A 25 3.27 -4.17 -7.31
CA ILE A 25 4.15 -4.27 -6.15
C ILE A 25 5.56 -3.79 -6.51
N VAL A 26 6.13 -4.28 -7.62
CA VAL A 26 7.45 -3.86 -8.10
C VAL A 26 7.49 -2.36 -8.37
N SER A 27 6.40 -1.75 -8.84
CA SER A 27 6.33 -0.32 -9.12
C SER A 27 6.23 0.55 -7.85
N THR A 28 6.16 -0.06 -6.66
CA THR A 28 5.97 0.62 -5.37
C THR A 28 7.29 0.71 -4.61
N ASN A 29 8.05 1.79 -4.88
CA ASN A 29 9.28 2.16 -4.16
C ASN A 29 10.23 0.99 -3.89
N THR A 30 10.49 0.19 -4.93
CA THR A 30 11.44 -0.92 -4.89
C THR A 30 12.82 -0.49 -5.39
N VAL A 31 13.84 -1.29 -5.07
CA VAL A 31 15.22 -1.06 -5.52
C VAL A 31 15.32 -0.98 -7.05
N TYR A 32 14.49 -1.75 -7.78
CA TYR A 32 14.47 -1.75 -9.24
C TYR A 32 14.01 -0.41 -9.82
N THR A 33 13.05 0.24 -9.16
CA THR A 33 12.42 1.44 -9.68
C THR A 33 13.27 2.72 -9.56
N LEU A 34 14.20 2.74 -8.61
CA LEU A 34 15.03 3.92 -8.33
C LEU A 34 16.47 3.81 -8.85
N ASN A 35 16.99 2.60 -9.08
CA ASN A 35 18.30 2.40 -9.72
C ASN A 35 18.26 2.45 -11.25
N LYS A 36 17.27 3.16 -11.83
CA LYS A 36 17.08 3.37 -13.28
C LYS A 36 16.94 2.10 -14.13
N PHE A 37 16.82 0.90 -13.55
CA PHE A 37 16.55 -0.34 -14.30
C PHE A 37 15.22 -0.25 -15.04
N ALA A 38 14.19 0.25 -14.36
CA ALA A 38 12.91 0.61 -14.95
C ALA A 38 12.33 1.78 -14.18
N SER A 39 11.83 2.81 -14.86
CA SER A 39 11.17 3.92 -14.16
C SER A 39 9.84 3.41 -13.57
N ALA A 40 9.63 3.61 -12.26
CA ALA A 40 8.34 3.31 -11.60
C ALA A 40 7.15 3.88 -12.38
N ARG A 41 7.34 5.04 -13.00
CA ARG A 41 6.35 5.77 -13.79
C ARG A 41 6.04 5.05 -15.10
N VAL A 42 7.06 4.53 -15.77
CA VAL A 42 6.90 3.76 -17.02
C VAL A 42 6.23 2.43 -16.74
N LEU A 43 6.62 1.75 -15.66
CA LEU A 43 5.96 0.52 -15.23
C LEU A 43 4.50 0.77 -14.86
N ALA A 44 4.21 1.79 -14.04
CA ALA A 44 2.84 2.16 -13.70
C ALA A 44 2.01 2.50 -14.93
N PHE A 45 2.56 3.25 -15.89
CA PHE A 45 1.90 3.57 -17.15
C PHE A 45 1.59 2.30 -17.96
N GLY A 46 2.57 1.41 -18.14
CA GLY A 46 2.39 0.14 -18.86
C GLY A 46 1.36 -0.77 -18.21
N VAL A 47 1.41 -0.92 -16.87
CA VAL A 47 0.40 -1.68 -16.11
C VAL A 47 -0.98 -1.05 -16.24
N GLY A 48 -1.08 0.27 -16.20
CA GLY A 48 -2.33 1.00 -16.43
C GLY A 48 -2.95 0.68 -17.79
N ILE A 49 -2.14 0.66 -18.84
CA ILE A 49 -2.61 0.29 -20.19
C ILE A 49 -3.13 -1.16 -20.21
N ILE A 50 -2.38 -2.10 -19.64
CA ILE A 50 -2.78 -3.51 -19.59
C ILE A 50 -4.13 -3.66 -18.84
N MET A 51 -4.26 -3.04 -17.67
CA MET A 51 -5.50 -3.05 -16.88
C MET A 51 -6.67 -2.44 -17.66
N PHE A 52 -6.45 -1.34 -18.39
CA PHE A 52 -7.48 -0.72 -19.20
C PHE A 52 -7.99 -1.66 -20.29
N PHE A 53 -7.11 -2.35 -21.01
CA PHE A 53 -7.52 -3.32 -22.03
C PHE A 53 -8.30 -4.51 -21.43
N VAL A 54 -7.86 -5.05 -20.30
CA VAL A 54 -8.58 -6.10 -19.57
C VAL A 54 -9.98 -5.61 -19.18
N ALA A 55 -10.08 -4.40 -18.65
CA ALA A 55 -11.35 -3.82 -18.24
C ALA A 55 -12.30 -3.59 -19.44
N VAL A 56 -11.81 -3.05 -20.55
CA VAL A 56 -12.62 -2.81 -21.76
C VAL A 56 -13.19 -4.12 -22.30
N GLN A 57 -12.39 -5.20 -22.35
CA GLN A 57 -12.86 -6.51 -22.80
C GLN A 57 -14.02 -7.01 -21.93
N VAL A 58 -13.85 -6.99 -20.60
CA VAL A 58 -14.88 -7.46 -19.67
C VAL A 58 -16.13 -6.57 -19.73
N ILE A 59 -15.97 -5.24 -19.75
CA ILE A 59 -17.10 -4.30 -19.79
C ILE A 59 -17.86 -4.41 -21.12
N ALA A 60 -17.17 -4.64 -22.24
CA ALA A 60 -17.81 -4.80 -23.55
C ALA A 60 -18.71 -6.04 -23.61
N LEU A 61 -18.35 -7.12 -22.89
CA LEU A 61 -19.17 -8.32 -22.76
C LEU A 61 -20.44 -8.10 -21.93
N HIS A 62 -20.46 -7.07 -21.08
CA HIS A 62 -21.58 -6.74 -20.21
C HIS A 62 -22.38 -5.53 -20.75
N LEU A 63 -23.41 -5.79 -21.58
CA LEU A 63 -24.33 -4.76 -22.06
C LEU A 63 -25.31 -4.33 -20.95
N ASN A 64 -24.92 -3.36 -20.10
CA ASN A 64 -25.77 -2.91 -18.98
C ASN A 64 -25.72 -1.40 -18.73
N SER A 65 -26.82 -0.85 -18.17
CA SER A 65 -27.03 0.52 -17.70
C SER A 65 -25.93 1.04 -16.75
N ASN A 66 -25.31 0.15 -15.97
CA ASN A 66 -24.22 0.51 -15.07
C ASN A 66 -22.96 1.02 -15.81
N ARG A 67 -22.79 0.71 -17.12
CA ARG A 67 -21.70 1.25 -17.95
C ARG A 67 -21.75 2.78 -18.04
N THR A 68 -22.95 3.36 -18.14
CA THR A 68 -23.13 4.83 -18.21
C THR A 68 -22.71 5.49 -16.90
N LYS A 69 -22.95 4.84 -15.75
CA LYS A 69 -22.46 5.31 -14.43
C LYS A 69 -20.93 5.35 -14.42
N LEU A 70 -20.25 4.28 -14.86
CA LEU A 70 -18.77 4.26 -14.94
C LEU A 70 -18.22 5.38 -15.82
N ILE A 71 -18.75 5.54 -17.03
CA ILE A 71 -18.32 6.60 -17.96
C ILE A 71 -18.51 7.99 -17.32
N THR A 72 -19.64 8.20 -16.65
CA THR A 72 -19.92 9.47 -15.97
C THR A 72 -18.91 9.75 -14.85
N ILE A 73 -18.58 8.75 -14.02
CA ILE A 73 -17.59 8.92 -12.96
C ILE A 73 -16.20 9.21 -13.52
N LEU A 74 -15.78 8.49 -14.56
CA LEU A 74 -14.50 8.74 -15.21
C LEU A 74 -14.46 10.14 -15.85
N PHE A 75 -15.54 10.56 -16.50
CA PHE A 75 -15.65 11.89 -17.09
C PHE A 75 -15.54 12.99 -16.02
N VAL A 76 -16.29 12.87 -14.91
CA VAL A 76 -16.21 13.81 -13.78
C VAL A 76 -14.80 13.81 -13.17
N TYR A 77 -14.19 12.64 -13.00
CA TYR A 77 -12.82 12.51 -12.52
C TYR A 77 -11.83 13.23 -13.44
N TYR A 78 -11.88 12.99 -14.75
CA TYR A 78 -10.98 13.66 -15.70
C TYR A 78 -11.21 15.16 -15.72
N MET A 79 -12.47 15.64 -15.70
CA MET A 79 -12.74 17.07 -15.57
C MET A 79 -12.13 17.65 -14.29
N TYR A 80 -12.29 16.96 -13.16
CA TYR A 80 -11.74 17.38 -11.87
C TYR A 80 -10.20 17.48 -11.92
N ILE A 81 -9.54 16.48 -12.49
CA ILE A 81 -8.09 16.43 -12.62
C ILE A 81 -7.58 17.44 -13.66
N MET A 82 -8.30 17.65 -14.76
CA MET A 82 -7.94 18.68 -15.75
C MET A 82 -8.05 20.09 -15.15
N PHE A 83 -9.09 20.35 -14.35
CA PHE A 83 -9.20 21.63 -13.64
C PHE A 83 -8.04 21.86 -12.68
N TYR A 84 -7.59 20.83 -11.96
CA TYR A 84 -6.36 20.90 -11.17
C TYR A 84 -5.14 21.23 -12.04
N CYS A 85 -5.05 20.64 -13.24
CA CYS A 85 -3.97 20.95 -14.17
C CYS A 85 -3.91 22.41 -14.61
N PHE A 86 -5.05 23.09 -14.69
CA PHE A 86 -5.09 24.52 -15.01
C PHE A 86 -4.70 25.42 -13.84
N MET A 87 -4.90 24.95 -12.60
CA MET A 87 -4.72 25.78 -11.39
C MET A 87 -3.34 25.64 -10.75
N THR A 88 -2.53 24.66 -11.15
CA THR A 88 -1.35 24.26 -10.39
C THR A 88 -0.14 24.00 -11.28
N ASP A 89 1.06 24.30 -10.78
CA ASP A 89 2.33 23.98 -11.44
C ASP A 89 2.70 22.50 -11.34
N PHE A 90 3.46 21.99 -12.32
CA PHE A 90 3.86 20.57 -12.36
C PHE A 90 5.38 20.39 -12.43
N TYR A 91 5.95 19.97 -11.31
CA TYR A 91 7.36 19.57 -11.20
C TYR A 91 7.54 18.06 -11.47
N GLY A 92 6.47 17.28 -11.34
CA GLY A 92 6.42 15.83 -11.55
C GLY A 92 5.56 15.37 -12.73
N LYS A 93 5.56 16.07 -13.87
CA LYS A 93 4.63 15.82 -15.01
C LYS A 93 4.47 14.35 -15.38
N THR A 94 5.57 13.63 -15.58
CA THR A 94 5.53 12.19 -15.94
C THR A 94 4.85 11.34 -14.88
N GLN A 95 5.12 11.61 -13.59
CA GLN A 95 4.49 10.87 -12.49
C GLN A 95 2.99 11.17 -12.44
N PHE A 96 2.61 12.44 -12.60
CA PHE A 96 1.22 12.85 -12.62
C PHE A 96 0.44 12.15 -13.73
N ILE A 97 0.96 12.19 -14.96
CA ILE A 97 0.34 11.52 -16.11
C ILE A 97 0.25 10.01 -15.86
N SER A 98 1.37 9.37 -15.48
CA SER A 98 1.39 7.92 -15.29
C SER A 98 0.41 7.45 -14.20
N ILE A 99 0.27 8.22 -13.12
CA ILE A 99 -0.51 7.82 -11.96
C ILE A 99 -1.95 8.28 -12.08
N PHE A 100 -2.21 9.57 -12.25
CA PHE A 100 -3.56 10.15 -12.19
C PHE A 100 -4.31 10.05 -13.51
N LEU A 101 -3.63 10.14 -14.66
CA LEU A 101 -4.33 10.11 -15.96
C LEU A 101 -4.45 8.71 -16.54
N VAL A 102 -3.59 7.78 -16.15
CA VAL A 102 -3.55 6.44 -16.73
C VAL A 102 -3.80 5.35 -15.70
N PHE A 103 -2.86 5.16 -14.76
CA PHE A 103 -2.92 4.04 -13.84
C PHE A 103 -4.18 4.06 -12.98
N PHE A 104 -4.50 5.19 -12.35
CA PHE A 104 -5.61 5.31 -11.42
C PHE A 104 -6.99 5.06 -12.07
N PRO A 105 -7.37 5.76 -13.17
CA PRO A 105 -8.59 5.44 -13.92
C PRO A 105 -8.63 3.99 -14.40
N ALA A 106 -7.51 3.44 -14.88
CA ALA A 106 -7.45 2.06 -15.32
C ALA A 106 -7.68 1.07 -14.16
N SER A 107 -7.18 1.35 -12.96
CA SER A 107 -7.45 0.53 -11.78
C SER A 107 -8.92 0.60 -11.36
N VAL A 108 -9.59 1.77 -11.47
CA VAL A 108 -11.03 1.90 -11.24
C VAL A 108 -11.81 1.03 -12.25
N CYS A 109 -11.47 1.11 -13.53
CA CYS A 109 -12.07 0.28 -14.57
C CYS A 109 -11.84 -1.21 -14.32
N TYR A 110 -10.62 -1.60 -13.94
CA TYR A 110 -10.26 -2.96 -13.62
C TYR A 110 -11.11 -3.50 -12.47
N TRP A 111 -11.18 -2.79 -11.34
CA TRP A 111 -11.98 -3.22 -10.21
C TRP A 111 -13.47 -3.29 -10.52
N TYR A 112 -13.99 -2.34 -11.29
CA TYR A 112 -15.37 -2.37 -11.76
C TYR A 112 -15.65 -3.57 -12.68
N ALA A 113 -14.73 -3.90 -13.59
CA ALA A 113 -14.83 -5.11 -14.41
C ALA A 113 -14.84 -6.40 -13.55
N ARG A 114 -13.95 -6.50 -12.55
CA ARG A 114 -13.94 -7.64 -11.61
C ARG A 114 -15.20 -7.71 -10.75
N PHE A 115 -15.81 -6.57 -10.45
CA PHE A 115 -17.10 -6.53 -9.78
C PHE A 115 -18.22 -7.10 -10.66
N LEU A 116 -18.28 -6.73 -11.94
CA LEU A 116 -19.28 -7.29 -12.87
C LEU A 116 -19.18 -8.82 -12.99
N ASP A 117 -17.95 -9.34 -13.00
CA ASP A 117 -17.69 -10.80 -13.05
C ASP A 117 -17.90 -11.51 -11.70
N GLY A 118 -18.13 -10.79 -10.59
CA GLY A 118 -18.16 -11.37 -9.24
C GLY A 118 -16.79 -11.88 -8.74
N LYS A 119 -15.68 -11.44 -9.36
CA LYS A 119 -14.31 -11.94 -9.11
C LYS A 119 -13.45 -11.00 -8.26
N LEU A 120 -14.05 -10.08 -7.49
CA LEU A 120 -13.31 -9.15 -6.62
C LEU A 120 -12.38 -9.88 -5.63
N ASN A 121 -12.91 -10.84 -4.88
CA ASN A 121 -12.15 -11.57 -3.86
C ASN A 121 -11.01 -12.39 -4.49
N VAL A 122 -11.23 -12.95 -5.69
CA VAL A 122 -10.20 -13.66 -6.45
C VAL A 122 -9.00 -12.75 -6.72
N SER A 123 -9.22 -11.53 -7.19
CA SER A 123 -8.13 -10.58 -7.44
C SER A 123 -7.43 -10.12 -6.15
N VAL A 124 -8.16 -9.98 -5.04
CA VAL A 124 -7.58 -9.70 -3.71
C VAL A 124 -6.68 -10.86 -3.26
N HIS A 125 -7.12 -12.11 -3.38
CA HIS A 125 -6.31 -13.29 -3.03
C HIS A 125 -5.05 -13.40 -3.90
N ARG A 126 -5.14 -13.07 -5.19
CA ARG A 126 -3.96 -13.05 -6.08
C ARG A 126 -2.91 -12.03 -5.63
N PHE A 127 -3.34 -10.85 -5.20
CA PHE A 127 -2.44 -9.88 -4.58
C PHE A 127 -1.77 -10.45 -3.32
N VAL A 128 -2.56 -11.01 -2.40
CA VAL A 128 -2.03 -11.60 -1.16
C VAL A 128 -1.03 -12.74 -1.47
N ASN A 129 -1.31 -13.58 -2.46
CA ASN A 129 -0.42 -14.68 -2.86
C ASN A 129 0.94 -14.19 -3.36
N ILE A 130 0.99 -13.10 -4.12
CA ILE A 130 2.27 -12.52 -4.54
C ILE A 130 3.04 -11.96 -3.33
N VAL A 131 2.36 -11.24 -2.43
CA VAL A 131 3.02 -10.71 -1.23
C VAL A 131 3.50 -11.86 -0.32
N GLN A 132 2.74 -12.94 -0.20
CA GLN A 132 3.14 -14.15 0.52
C GLN A 132 4.40 -14.78 -0.09
N LEU A 133 4.45 -14.92 -1.42
CA LEU A 133 5.62 -15.45 -2.12
C LEU A 133 6.85 -14.58 -1.86
N LEU A 134 6.73 -13.26 -2.00
CA LEU A 134 7.81 -12.32 -1.69
C LEU A 134 8.24 -12.41 -0.22
N SER A 135 7.29 -12.62 0.70
CA SER A 135 7.55 -12.80 2.13
C SER A 135 8.43 -14.02 2.39
N ILE A 136 8.04 -15.18 1.84
CA ILE A 136 8.79 -16.44 1.95
C ILE A 136 10.21 -16.27 1.41
N LEU A 137 10.34 -15.75 0.18
CA LEU A 137 11.64 -15.54 -0.46
C LEU A 137 12.52 -14.57 0.34
N SER A 138 11.93 -13.46 0.81
CA SER A 138 12.65 -12.46 1.60
C SER A 138 13.13 -13.00 2.93
N LEU A 139 12.30 -13.79 3.63
CA LEU A 139 12.65 -14.40 4.92
C LEU A 139 13.76 -15.43 4.76
N ALA A 140 13.67 -16.28 3.74
CA ALA A 140 14.72 -17.25 3.45
C ALA A 140 16.06 -16.54 3.19
N CYS A 141 16.07 -15.50 2.33
CA CYS A 141 17.29 -14.74 2.05
C CYS A 141 17.81 -13.99 3.29
N TRP A 142 16.91 -13.39 4.06
CA TRP A 142 17.26 -12.63 5.24
C TRP A 142 17.92 -13.51 6.31
N VAL A 143 17.33 -14.67 6.62
CA VAL A 143 17.91 -15.61 7.59
C VAL A 143 19.22 -16.19 7.06
N LEU A 144 19.18 -16.81 5.88
CA LEU A 144 20.28 -17.65 5.39
C LEU A 144 21.48 -16.84 4.88
N PHE A 145 21.23 -15.70 4.22
CA PHE A 145 22.29 -14.99 3.49
C PHE A 145 22.64 -13.65 4.14
N SER A 146 21.64 -12.86 4.52
CA SER A 146 21.86 -11.52 5.10
C SER A 146 22.44 -11.60 6.52
N ASN A 147 21.97 -12.55 7.35
CA ASN A 147 22.40 -12.67 8.75
C ASN A 147 23.34 -13.86 9.03
N LEU A 148 23.07 -15.04 8.46
CA LEU A 148 23.95 -16.20 8.62
C LEU A 148 25.14 -16.21 7.65
N HIS A 149 25.15 -15.31 6.66
CA HIS A 149 26.23 -15.16 5.69
C HIS A 149 26.64 -16.45 4.96
N LEU A 150 25.69 -17.38 4.72
CA LEU A 150 25.99 -18.65 4.04
C LEU A 150 26.48 -18.47 2.59
N ILE A 151 26.07 -17.37 1.94
CA ILE A 151 26.51 -16.98 0.60
C ILE A 151 26.91 -15.51 0.62
N LYS A 152 27.98 -15.16 -0.09
CA LYS A 152 28.39 -13.76 -0.30
C LYS A 152 27.42 -13.07 -1.26
N GLY A 153 26.82 -11.97 -0.83
CA GLY A 153 25.94 -11.17 -1.69
C GLY A 153 26.71 -10.36 -2.73
N ASN A 154 26.01 -9.96 -3.79
CA ASN A 154 26.54 -9.07 -4.82
C ASN A 154 26.38 -7.62 -4.40
N THR A 155 27.35 -6.78 -4.73
CA THR A 155 27.28 -5.34 -4.44
C THR A 155 26.71 -4.58 -5.63
N MET A 156 25.82 -3.63 -5.36
CA MET A 156 25.31 -2.69 -6.36
C MET A 156 25.23 -1.27 -5.79
N TYR A 157 25.42 -0.27 -6.62
CA TYR A 157 25.22 1.11 -6.22
C TYR A 157 23.71 1.42 -6.09
N SER A 158 23.32 2.04 -4.99
CA SER A 158 21.96 2.51 -4.74
C SER A 158 21.90 4.03 -4.86
N GLY A 159 21.24 4.52 -5.91
CA GLY A 159 20.97 5.95 -6.08
C GLY A 159 20.04 6.54 -5.00
N TRP A 160 19.34 5.70 -4.26
CA TRP A 160 18.50 6.11 -3.13
C TRP A 160 19.32 6.37 -1.86
N SER A 161 20.22 5.46 -1.49
CA SER A 161 21.07 5.64 -0.29
C SER A 161 22.33 6.45 -0.59
N GLY A 162 22.68 6.64 -1.86
CA GLY A 162 23.95 7.23 -2.28
C GLY A 162 25.15 6.33 -2.05
N THR A 163 24.92 5.05 -1.69
CA THR A 163 25.94 4.09 -1.25
C THR A 163 25.74 2.73 -1.92
N ASN A 164 26.74 1.87 -1.78
CA ASN A 164 26.64 0.49 -2.23
C ASN A 164 25.79 -0.34 -1.26
N ILE A 165 24.84 -1.10 -1.80
CA ILE A 165 24.00 -2.06 -1.07
C ILE A 165 24.30 -3.49 -1.54
N THR A 166 24.07 -4.45 -0.65
CA THR A 166 24.22 -5.87 -0.95
C THR A 166 22.90 -6.44 -1.47
N ASN A 167 22.95 -7.31 -2.48
CA ASN A 167 21.80 -8.03 -3.00
C ASN A 167 22.06 -9.53 -3.08
N TYR A 168 21.00 -10.31 -2.90
CA TYR A 168 20.99 -11.76 -3.02
C TYR A 168 20.04 -12.15 -4.13
N PHE A 169 20.60 -12.68 -5.23
CA PHE A 169 19.89 -13.14 -6.44
C PHE A 169 18.89 -12.12 -7.00
N TRP A 170 19.09 -10.82 -6.75
CA TRP A 170 18.13 -9.77 -7.09
C TRP A 170 16.73 -9.96 -6.48
N ILE A 171 16.55 -10.76 -5.43
CA ILE A 171 15.25 -10.98 -4.77
C ILE A 171 15.21 -10.46 -3.31
N HIS A 172 16.37 -10.13 -2.75
CA HIS A 172 16.52 -9.50 -1.44
C HIS A 172 17.67 -8.50 -1.48
N PHE A 173 17.48 -7.36 -0.82
CA PHE A 173 18.47 -6.29 -0.74
C PHE A 173 18.66 -5.84 0.70
N ASP A 174 19.92 -5.71 1.11
CA ASP A 174 20.31 -5.18 2.40
C ASP A 174 20.41 -3.65 2.31
N THR A 175 19.30 -2.97 2.57
CA THR A 175 19.21 -1.50 2.41
C THR A 175 19.38 -0.73 3.72
N GLN A 176 19.04 -1.37 4.85
CA GLN A 176 19.03 -0.74 6.17
C GLN A 176 19.47 -1.74 7.24
N THR A 177 20.18 -1.24 8.24
CA THR A 177 20.56 -2.00 9.43
C THR A 177 19.88 -1.45 10.68
N GLN A 178 19.85 -2.26 11.73
CA GLN A 178 19.31 -1.91 13.04
C GLN A 178 20.30 -2.38 14.10
N SER A 179 20.71 -1.46 14.98
CA SER A 179 21.46 -1.84 16.17
C SER A 179 20.52 -2.50 17.17
N ILE A 180 20.87 -3.70 17.62
CA ILE A 180 20.18 -4.46 18.66
C ILE A 180 21.24 -4.90 19.68
N PHE A 181 21.13 -4.40 20.91
CA PHE A 181 22.18 -4.51 21.94
C PHE A 181 23.53 -3.98 21.43
N SER A 182 24.61 -4.77 21.52
CA SER A 182 25.94 -4.48 20.97
C SER A 182 26.14 -4.96 19.53
N GLY A 183 25.14 -5.64 18.95
CA GLY A 183 25.19 -6.17 17.59
C GLY A 183 24.47 -5.28 16.58
N VAL A 184 24.80 -5.47 15.30
CA VAL A 184 24.09 -4.85 14.18
C VAL A 184 23.43 -5.97 13.38
N ILE A 185 22.11 -5.91 13.23
CA ILE A 185 21.34 -6.83 12.39
C ILE A 185 20.89 -6.08 11.14
N THR A 186 20.83 -6.77 10.00
CA THR A 186 20.20 -6.20 8.81
C THR A 186 18.69 -6.23 8.96
N ARG A 187 17.99 -5.18 8.54
CA ARG A 187 16.52 -5.16 8.51
C ARG A 187 16.04 -5.90 7.27
N ASN A 188 15.01 -6.73 7.39
CA ASN A 188 14.42 -7.36 6.22
C ASN A 188 13.67 -6.31 5.40
N THR A 189 14.25 -5.86 4.29
CA THR A 189 13.61 -4.94 3.35
C THR A 189 13.11 -5.61 2.08
N GLY A 190 13.35 -6.91 1.90
CA GLY A 190 12.94 -7.65 0.70
C GLY A 190 13.44 -6.95 -0.57
N ILE A 191 12.53 -6.67 -1.50
CA ILE A 191 12.81 -5.90 -2.74
C ILE A 191 12.66 -4.39 -2.58
N PHE A 192 12.25 -3.92 -1.40
CA PHE A 192 11.94 -2.52 -1.13
C PHE A 192 13.16 -1.73 -0.66
N LEU A 193 13.09 -0.42 -0.82
CA LEU A 193 14.18 0.49 -0.45
C LEU A 193 14.27 0.74 1.04
N GLU A 194 13.13 0.66 1.72
CA GLU A 194 13.05 0.93 3.15
C GLU A 194 12.11 -0.06 3.83
N ALA A 195 12.43 -0.39 5.07
CA ALA A 195 11.60 -1.26 5.87
C ALA A 195 10.15 -0.76 6.08
N PRO A 196 9.86 0.56 6.24
CA PRO A 196 8.48 1.05 6.30
C PRO A 196 7.68 0.78 5.02
N MET A 197 8.32 0.79 3.84
CA MET A 197 7.65 0.52 2.56
C MET A 197 7.33 -0.96 2.40
N TYR A 198 8.25 -1.84 2.80
CA TYR A 198 7.96 -3.27 2.83
C TYR A 198 6.85 -3.59 3.83
N ALA A 199 6.96 -3.05 5.05
CA ALA A 199 5.95 -3.20 6.09
C ALA A 199 4.57 -2.73 5.64
N TYR A 200 4.47 -1.61 4.90
CA TYR A 200 3.21 -1.17 4.31
C TYR A 200 2.61 -2.21 3.37
N THR A 201 3.40 -2.79 2.48
CA THR A 201 2.92 -3.83 1.55
C THR A 201 2.45 -5.08 2.29
N LEU A 202 3.19 -5.50 3.33
CA LEU A 202 2.81 -6.62 4.20
C LEU A 202 1.50 -6.34 4.95
N LEU A 203 1.33 -5.12 5.48
CA LEU A 203 0.11 -4.69 6.14
C LEU A 203 -1.08 -4.69 5.19
N CYS A 204 -0.92 -4.23 3.94
CA CYS A 204 -1.98 -4.28 2.95
C CYS A 204 -2.45 -5.71 2.69
N ALA A 205 -1.52 -6.66 2.53
CA ALA A 205 -1.86 -8.08 2.36
C ALA A 205 -2.49 -8.69 3.63
N LEU A 206 -1.99 -8.32 4.82
CA LEU A 206 -2.54 -8.76 6.09
C LEU A 206 -3.98 -8.26 6.30
N TYR A 207 -4.25 -6.98 5.98
CA TYR A 207 -5.61 -6.43 6.09
C TYR A 207 -6.56 -7.05 5.08
N ALA A 208 -6.08 -7.31 3.86
CA ALA A 208 -6.86 -8.04 2.87
C ALA A 208 -7.25 -9.42 3.40
N GLU A 209 -6.29 -10.19 3.93
CA GLU A 209 -6.53 -11.53 4.46
C GLU A 209 -7.42 -11.53 5.71
N LEU A 210 -7.31 -10.54 6.60
CA LEU A 210 -8.08 -10.46 7.85
C LEU A 210 -9.48 -9.87 7.68
N PHE A 211 -9.65 -8.87 6.82
CA PHE A 211 -10.85 -8.02 6.79
C PHE A 211 -11.59 -8.01 5.44
N ILE A 212 -10.97 -8.47 4.35
CA ILE A 212 -11.58 -8.44 3.01
C ILE A 212 -11.92 -9.85 2.54
N SER A 213 -11.01 -10.81 2.71
CA SER A 213 -11.20 -12.21 2.34
C SER A 213 -12.31 -12.87 3.16
N ASP A 214 -13.12 -13.70 2.51
CA ASP A 214 -14.12 -14.52 3.20
C ASP A 214 -13.45 -15.69 3.95
N GLU A 215 -12.32 -16.19 3.44
CA GLU A 215 -11.51 -17.24 4.04
C GLU A 215 -10.19 -16.71 4.61
N HIS A 216 -9.89 -17.12 5.85
CA HIS A 216 -8.67 -16.72 6.57
C HIS A 216 -7.63 -17.82 6.51
N ARG A 217 -6.56 -17.65 5.72
CA ARG A 217 -5.50 -18.64 5.62
C ARG A 217 -4.44 -18.40 6.68
N MET A 218 -4.52 -19.16 7.77
CA MET A 218 -3.57 -19.04 8.90
C MET A 218 -2.09 -19.10 8.49
N PRO A 219 -1.64 -20.02 7.61
CA PRO A 219 -0.23 -20.03 7.18
C PRO A 219 0.21 -18.72 6.51
N VAL A 220 -0.69 -18.08 5.76
CA VAL A 220 -0.45 -16.78 5.10
C VAL A 220 -0.32 -15.68 6.15
N ILE A 221 -1.24 -15.60 7.10
CA ILE A 221 -1.20 -14.61 8.19
C ILE A 221 0.11 -14.74 8.98
N ILE A 222 0.51 -15.97 9.32
CA ILE A 222 1.71 -16.24 10.10
C ILE A 222 2.96 -15.79 9.36
N ILE A 223 3.11 -16.15 8.08
CA ILE A 223 4.31 -15.75 7.31
C ILE A 223 4.38 -14.23 7.14
N LEU A 224 3.24 -13.56 6.92
CA LEU A 224 3.17 -12.10 6.83
C LEU A 224 3.60 -11.44 8.15
N LEU A 225 3.15 -11.95 9.30
CA LEU A 225 3.50 -11.42 10.62
C LEU A 225 4.98 -11.62 10.96
N ILE A 226 5.53 -12.82 10.71
CA ILE A 226 6.96 -13.08 10.92
C ILE A 226 7.78 -12.12 10.06
N THR A 227 7.43 -12.00 8.78
CA THR A 227 8.11 -11.07 7.86
C THR A 227 8.02 -9.63 8.37
N LEU A 228 6.83 -9.20 8.81
CA LEU A 228 6.58 -7.85 9.33
C LEU A 228 7.48 -7.53 10.53
N VAL A 229 7.66 -8.48 11.46
CA VAL A 229 8.58 -8.31 12.60
C VAL A 229 10.03 -8.19 12.13
N THR A 230 10.47 -9.00 11.17
CA THR A 230 11.86 -8.93 10.65
C THR A 230 12.18 -7.63 9.90
N THR A 231 11.18 -6.85 9.50
CA THR A 231 11.41 -5.49 8.95
C THR A 231 11.91 -4.51 10.01
N PHE A 232 11.68 -4.79 11.31
CA PHE A 232 11.89 -3.85 12.41
C PHE A 232 11.22 -2.48 12.20
N SER A 233 10.16 -2.42 11.39
CA SER A 233 9.38 -1.20 11.21
C SER A 233 8.46 -0.99 12.41
N THR A 234 8.75 0.00 13.27
CA THR A 234 7.92 0.28 14.46
C THR A 234 6.45 0.50 14.08
N THR A 235 6.20 1.34 13.06
CA THR A 235 4.86 1.60 12.53
C THR A 235 4.20 0.33 12.01
N GLY A 236 4.95 -0.45 11.22
CA GLY A 236 4.51 -1.72 10.67
C GLY A 236 4.03 -2.68 11.76
N ILE A 237 4.88 -2.92 12.74
CA ILE A 237 4.64 -3.85 13.85
C ILE A 237 3.44 -3.40 14.69
N ILE A 238 3.34 -2.12 15.05
CA ILE A 238 2.21 -1.58 15.83
C ILE A 238 0.89 -1.88 15.11
N PHE A 239 0.78 -1.50 13.82
CA PHE A 239 -0.47 -1.69 13.09
C PHE A 239 -0.77 -3.16 12.77
N GLY A 240 0.25 -4.01 12.63
CA GLY A 240 0.06 -5.46 12.47
C GLY A 240 -0.52 -6.09 13.74
N VAL A 241 0.01 -5.72 14.91
CA VAL A 241 -0.52 -6.17 16.21
C VAL A 241 -1.95 -5.70 16.41
N LEU A 242 -2.23 -4.42 16.14
CA LEU A 242 -3.58 -3.88 16.28
C LEU A 242 -4.59 -4.64 15.40
N ALA A 243 -4.23 -4.94 14.15
CA ALA A 243 -5.08 -5.70 13.24
C ALA A 243 -5.38 -7.11 13.76
N VAL A 244 -4.35 -7.84 14.17
CA VAL A 244 -4.47 -9.21 14.69
C VAL A 244 -5.25 -9.22 16.01
N ALA A 245 -4.93 -8.32 16.93
CA ALA A 245 -5.60 -8.20 18.22
C ALA A 245 -7.10 -7.97 18.04
N TYR A 246 -7.48 -7.04 17.17
CA TYR A 246 -8.88 -6.78 16.84
C TYR A 246 -9.57 -8.03 16.26
N TYR A 247 -8.93 -8.71 15.30
CA TYR A 247 -9.46 -9.93 14.68
C TYR A 247 -9.74 -11.02 15.72
N ILE A 248 -8.84 -11.24 16.68
CA ILE A 248 -9.00 -12.28 17.72
C ILE A 248 -10.09 -11.91 18.70
N ILE A 249 -10.09 -10.67 19.20
CA ILE A 249 -11.11 -10.17 20.13
C ILE A 249 -12.50 -10.37 19.52
N ARG A 250 -12.67 -10.08 18.24
CA ARG A 250 -13.94 -10.27 17.54
C ARG A 250 -14.33 -11.73 17.37
N ARG A 251 -13.40 -12.60 16.97
CA ARG A 251 -13.72 -13.99 16.59
C ARG A 251 -13.83 -14.94 17.78
N HIS A 252 -13.15 -14.65 18.89
CA HIS A 252 -12.92 -15.63 19.93
C HIS A 252 -13.30 -15.21 21.36
N VAL A 253 -13.85 -14.01 21.58
CA VAL A 253 -14.30 -13.60 22.93
C VAL A 253 -15.41 -14.51 23.52
N THR A 254 -15.97 -15.44 22.76
CA THR A 254 -16.77 -16.56 23.29
C THR A 254 -16.01 -17.89 23.46
N HIS A 255 -15.03 -18.21 22.60
CA HIS A 255 -14.12 -19.37 22.75
C HIS A 255 -12.77 -19.12 22.05
N ILE A 256 -11.70 -18.90 22.82
CA ILE A 256 -10.33 -18.80 22.29
C ILE A 256 -9.62 -20.15 22.42
N SER A 257 -9.01 -20.64 21.34
CA SER A 257 -8.18 -21.86 21.40
C SER A 257 -6.84 -21.56 22.10
N PRO A 258 -6.30 -22.48 22.92
CA PRO A 258 -5.04 -22.24 23.65
C PRO A 258 -3.84 -21.92 22.74
N VAL A 259 -3.78 -22.54 21.55
CA VAL A 259 -2.72 -22.30 20.56
C VAL A 259 -2.79 -20.88 19.98
N GLY A 260 -4.01 -20.37 19.74
CA GLY A 260 -4.23 -18.99 19.31
C GLY A 260 -3.77 -17.98 20.36
N ILE A 261 -4.09 -18.21 21.63
CA ILE A 261 -3.63 -17.35 22.75
C ILE A 261 -2.10 -17.34 22.81
N VAL A 262 -1.45 -18.50 22.77
CA VAL A 262 0.01 -18.59 22.86
C VAL A 262 0.68 -17.85 21.71
N MET A 263 0.24 -18.07 20.47
CA MET A 263 0.80 -17.41 19.30
C MET A 263 0.64 -15.89 19.37
N VAL A 264 -0.53 -15.42 19.81
CA VAL A 264 -0.84 -14.00 19.93
C VAL A 264 -0.07 -13.36 21.05
N THR A 265 0.12 -14.07 22.16
CA THR A 265 0.93 -13.63 23.28
C THR A 265 2.40 -13.55 22.88
N ILE A 266 2.89 -14.49 22.08
CA ILE A 266 4.25 -14.42 21.53
C ILE A 266 4.40 -13.23 20.58
N VAL A 267 3.47 -13.07 19.62
CA VAL A 267 3.52 -11.95 18.67
C VAL A 267 3.38 -10.61 19.39
N ALA A 268 2.45 -10.48 20.33
CA ALA A 268 2.25 -9.29 21.14
C ALA A 268 3.46 -9.03 22.06
N GLY A 269 4.02 -10.06 22.69
CA GLY A 269 5.22 -9.96 23.54
C GLY A 269 6.45 -9.52 22.77
N VAL A 270 6.70 -10.14 21.60
CA VAL A 270 7.77 -9.74 20.67
C VAL A 270 7.53 -8.32 20.17
N SER A 271 6.29 -7.97 19.86
CA SER A 271 5.96 -6.63 19.37
C SER A 271 6.08 -5.57 20.45
N LEU A 272 5.65 -5.84 21.69
CA LEU A 272 5.85 -4.97 22.84
C LEU A 272 7.34 -4.82 23.15
N TRP A 273 8.13 -5.88 22.99
CA TRP A 273 9.58 -5.82 23.10
C TRP A 273 10.20 -4.97 22.00
N VAL A 274 9.80 -5.12 20.73
CA VAL A 274 10.27 -4.28 19.63
C VAL A 274 9.84 -2.83 19.82
N ILE A 275 8.60 -2.59 20.26
CA ILE A 275 8.08 -1.25 20.58
C ILE A 275 8.91 -0.62 21.70
N LYS A 276 9.17 -1.36 22.79
CA LYS A 276 10.00 -0.90 23.91
C LYS A 276 11.43 -0.60 23.45
N SER A 277 12.07 -1.49 22.71
CA SER A 277 13.41 -1.31 22.16
C SER A 277 13.48 -0.14 21.18
N ALA A 278 12.43 0.06 20.38
CA ALA A 278 12.30 1.20 19.48
C ALA A 278 12.05 2.51 20.24
N LEU A 279 11.29 2.50 21.34
CA LEU A 279 11.04 3.68 22.17
C LEU A 279 12.25 4.06 23.02
N SER A 280 12.94 3.09 23.60
CA SER A 280 14.17 3.31 24.39
C SER A 280 15.33 3.78 23.54
N SER A 281 15.36 3.40 22.25
CA SER A 281 16.29 3.98 21.27
C SER A 281 15.81 5.33 20.72
N LYS A 282 14.53 5.70 20.89
CA LYS A 282 13.92 6.91 20.32
C LYS A 282 13.81 8.12 21.24
N THR A 283 13.99 7.99 22.55
CA THR A 283 14.16 9.15 23.45
C THR A 283 15.41 9.94 23.04
N GLY A 284 15.23 10.95 22.19
CA GLY A 284 16.30 11.77 21.61
C GLY A 284 16.86 11.30 20.25
N SER A 285 16.23 10.34 19.55
CA SER A 285 16.78 9.83 18.28
C SER A 285 16.61 10.78 17.09
N THR A 286 17.60 10.77 16.19
CA THR A 286 17.58 11.46 14.90
C THR A 286 16.30 11.18 14.09
N SER A 287 15.80 9.94 14.07
CA SER A 287 14.58 9.58 13.31
C SER A 287 13.30 10.24 13.84
N ALA A 288 13.16 10.41 15.16
CA ALA A 288 12.00 11.07 15.75
C ALA A 288 12.04 12.58 15.49
N THR A 289 13.22 13.18 15.63
CA THR A 289 13.45 14.61 15.36
C THR A 289 13.19 14.95 13.88
N LEU A 290 13.67 14.13 12.94
CA LEU A 290 13.39 14.29 11.51
C LEU A 290 11.88 14.23 11.19
N ARG A 291 11.14 13.30 11.81
CA ARG A 291 9.68 13.19 11.61
C ARG A 291 8.91 14.39 12.15
N ASN A 292 9.28 14.90 13.31
CA ASN A 292 8.62 16.09 13.88
C ASN A 292 8.87 17.32 13.00
N ASP A 293 10.09 17.47 12.49
CA ASP A 293 10.40 18.53 11.53
C ASP A 293 9.66 18.35 10.21
N ASP A 294 9.52 17.12 9.69
CA ASP A 294 8.70 16.85 8.49
C ASP A 294 7.24 17.27 8.69
N LEU A 295 6.64 16.96 9.85
CA LEU A 295 5.27 17.35 10.16
C LEU A 295 5.14 18.88 10.18
N HIS A 296 6.07 19.55 10.85
CA HIS A 296 6.09 21.01 10.93
C HIS A 296 6.29 21.68 9.56
N ALA A 297 7.31 21.25 8.81
CA ALA A 297 7.63 21.78 7.48
C ALA A 297 6.50 21.52 6.48
N GLY A 298 5.88 20.34 6.50
CA GLY A 298 4.75 19.99 5.66
C GLY A 298 3.51 20.84 5.95
N MET A 299 3.22 21.13 7.22
CA MET A 299 2.14 22.02 7.62
C MET A 299 2.40 23.46 7.15
N ILE A 300 3.60 24.00 7.35
CA ILE A 300 3.97 25.33 6.87
C ILE A 300 3.84 25.40 5.35
N ALA A 301 4.33 24.40 4.63
CA ALA A 301 4.24 24.34 3.17
C ALA A 301 2.78 24.35 2.71
N TRP A 302 1.92 23.49 3.27
CA TRP A 302 0.49 23.47 2.92
C TRP A 302 -0.21 24.80 3.21
N MET A 303 0.05 25.42 4.35
CA MET A 303 -0.59 26.67 4.76
C MET A 303 -0.29 27.86 3.84
N LYS A 304 0.76 27.80 3.01
CA LYS A 304 1.02 28.82 1.98
C LYS A 304 -0.08 28.85 0.91
N HIS A 305 -0.56 27.67 0.48
CA HIS A 305 -1.60 27.53 -0.54
C HIS A 305 -2.59 26.41 -0.17
N PRO A 306 -3.54 26.66 0.75
CA PRO A 306 -4.36 25.59 1.34
C PRO A 306 -5.27 24.84 0.35
N PHE A 307 -5.78 25.53 -0.67
CA PHE A 307 -6.78 24.98 -1.59
C PHE A 307 -6.18 24.14 -2.71
N PHE A 308 -5.21 24.68 -3.46
CA PHE A 308 -4.60 24.04 -4.64
C PHE A 308 -3.16 23.55 -4.43
N GLY A 309 -2.59 23.75 -3.23
CA GLY A 309 -1.21 23.37 -2.93
C GLY A 309 -0.18 24.23 -3.65
N ASN A 310 1.08 23.83 -3.53
CA ASN A 310 2.23 24.59 -4.01
C ASN A 310 2.80 24.05 -5.33
N GLY A 311 2.04 23.25 -6.07
CA GLY A 311 2.55 22.56 -7.26
C GLY A 311 2.69 21.07 -7.04
N PHE A 312 2.26 20.27 -8.02
CA PHE A 312 2.40 18.83 -7.96
C PHE A 312 3.88 18.42 -7.93
N ASN A 313 4.22 17.68 -6.88
CA ASN A 313 5.56 17.20 -6.57
C ASN A 313 6.60 18.30 -6.30
N ASN A 314 6.19 19.46 -5.77
CA ASN A 314 7.09 20.56 -5.44
C ASN A 314 7.77 20.37 -4.08
N MET A 315 8.87 19.60 -4.04
CA MET A 315 9.64 19.39 -2.80
C MET A 315 10.40 20.64 -2.34
N HIS A 316 10.64 21.62 -3.21
CA HIS A 316 11.39 22.83 -2.84
C HIS A 316 10.68 23.62 -1.74
N VAL A 317 9.34 23.71 -1.79
CA VAL A 317 8.57 24.45 -0.79
C VAL A 317 8.61 23.77 0.58
N ILE A 318 8.57 22.44 0.60
CA ILE A 318 8.73 21.65 1.84
C ILE A 318 10.15 21.83 2.39
N HIS A 319 11.18 21.66 1.55
CA HIS A 319 12.58 21.81 1.99
C HIS A 319 12.86 23.23 2.51
N SER A 320 12.31 24.27 1.87
CA SER A 320 12.44 25.66 2.34
C SER A 320 11.82 25.91 3.72
N SER A 321 10.97 24.98 4.19
CA SER A 321 10.26 25.05 5.46
C SER A 321 10.85 24.10 6.52
N MET A 322 11.89 23.34 6.19
CA MET A 322 12.61 22.45 7.12
C MET A 322 13.58 23.23 8.01
N ALA A 323 13.90 22.69 9.18
CA ALA A 323 14.85 23.31 10.09
C ALA A 323 16.26 23.45 9.47
N ALA A 324 16.93 24.57 9.79
CA ALA A 324 18.23 24.95 9.22
C ALA A 324 19.33 23.90 9.43
N TRP A 325 19.28 23.12 10.52
CA TRP A 325 20.27 22.07 10.78
C TRP A 325 20.20 20.92 9.75
N ARG A 326 19.03 20.60 9.20
CA ARG A 326 18.87 19.59 8.13
C ARG A 326 19.40 20.09 6.79
N LEU A 327 19.11 21.35 6.50
CA LEU A 327 19.57 21.99 5.27
C LEU A 327 21.10 22.11 5.24
N LYS A 328 21.72 22.31 6.40
CA LYS A 328 23.19 22.32 6.56
C LYS A 328 23.82 20.93 6.48
N ASP A 329 23.15 19.89 6.98
CA ASP A 329 23.65 18.50 6.88
C ASP A 329 23.69 18.04 5.42
N GLY A 330 22.71 18.43 4.61
CA GLY A 330 22.71 18.24 3.14
C GLY A 330 22.71 16.78 2.67
N SER A 331 22.72 15.81 3.59
CA SER A 331 22.68 14.39 3.26
C SER A 331 21.34 14.00 2.65
N VAL A 332 21.34 13.04 1.71
CA VAL A 332 20.12 12.55 1.05
C VAL A 332 19.08 12.06 2.07
N GLY A 333 19.54 11.48 3.18
CA GLY A 333 18.69 11.07 4.30
C GLY A 333 18.09 12.24 5.08
N ALA A 334 18.82 13.34 5.26
CA ALA A 334 18.32 14.52 5.97
C ALA A 334 17.28 15.31 5.18
N LEU A 335 17.27 15.22 3.84
CA LEU A 335 16.27 15.85 2.98
C LEU A 335 15.06 14.96 2.67
N GLY A 336 15.05 13.71 3.14
CA GLY A 336 13.90 12.81 3.00
C GLY A 336 12.66 13.33 3.73
N PHE A 337 11.47 12.99 3.22
CA PHE A 337 10.19 13.36 3.81
C PHE A 337 9.36 12.13 4.16
N THR A 338 8.74 12.13 5.33
CA THR A 338 8.11 10.92 5.88
C THR A 338 6.58 10.94 5.94
N SER A 339 5.93 12.11 5.85
CA SER A 339 4.47 12.23 5.98
C SER A 339 3.75 12.11 4.64
N GLY A 340 2.94 11.07 4.46
CA GLY A 340 2.18 10.87 3.23
C GLY A 340 1.07 11.91 3.01
N VAL A 341 0.29 12.21 4.05
CA VAL A 341 -0.86 13.14 3.95
C VAL A 341 -0.42 14.59 3.77
N LEU A 342 0.59 15.04 4.52
CA LEU A 342 1.09 16.41 4.36
C LEU A 342 1.76 16.62 3.01
N LYS A 343 2.32 15.56 2.42
CA LYS A 343 2.79 15.62 1.04
C LYS A 343 1.64 15.88 0.06
N ILE A 344 0.51 15.18 0.21
CA ILE A 344 -0.68 15.38 -0.65
C ILE A 344 -1.23 16.80 -0.49
N LEU A 345 -1.38 17.26 0.75
CA LEU A 345 -1.85 18.62 1.05
C LEU A 345 -0.89 19.70 0.55
N SER A 346 0.42 19.51 0.71
CA SER A 346 1.42 20.46 0.21
C SER A 346 1.44 20.51 -1.32
N ASP A 347 1.25 19.39 -2.01
CA ASP A 347 1.30 19.32 -3.48
C ASP A 347 0.06 19.94 -4.11
N GLY A 348 -1.13 19.53 -3.66
CA GLY A 348 -2.38 19.84 -4.34
C GLY A 348 -3.50 20.36 -3.44
N GLY A 349 -3.18 20.69 -2.19
CA GLY A 349 -4.11 21.26 -1.22
C GLY A 349 -5.28 20.34 -0.89
N ILE A 350 -6.33 20.95 -0.35
CA ILE A 350 -7.59 20.26 -0.10
C ILE A 350 -8.17 19.70 -1.41
N TYR A 351 -7.94 20.35 -2.55
CA TYR A 351 -8.44 19.90 -3.85
C TYR A 351 -7.92 18.50 -4.21
N LEU A 352 -6.61 18.27 -4.21
CA LEU A 352 -6.07 16.94 -4.51
C LEU A 352 -6.35 15.94 -3.38
N PHE A 353 -6.38 16.40 -2.12
CA PHE A 353 -6.74 15.58 -0.97
C PHE A 353 -8.14 14.97 -1.13
N VAL A 354 -9.14 15.75 -1.54
CA VAL A 354 -10.50 15.24 -1.76
C VAL A 354 -10.52 14.14 -2.82
N ALA A 355 -9.88 14.32 -3.98
CA ALA A 355 -9.84 13.25 -5.00
C ALA A 355 -9.23 11.94 -4.49
N TYR A 356 -8.26 12.05 -3.59
CA TYR A 356 -7.54 10.91 -3.02
C TYR A 356 -8.35 10.19 -1.93
N PHE A 357 -9.10 10.92 -1.10
CA PHE A 357 -9.81 10.38 0.07
C PHE A 357 -11.34 10.27 -0.10
N LEU A 358 -11.95 10.89 -1.12
CA LEU A 358 -13.40 10.84 -1.41
C LEU A 358 -14.02 9.44 -1.41
N PRO A 359 -13.41 8.41 -2.04
CA PRO A 359 -13.98 7.06 -2.09
C PRO A 359 -14.11 6.42 -0.72
N LEU A 360 -13.21 6.82 0.17
CA LEU A 360 -13.11 6.29 1.51
C LEU A 360 -14.27 6.83 2.36
N PHE A 361 -14.68 8.09 2.13
CA PHE A 361 -15.88 8.65 2.74
C PHE A 361 -17.16 7.97 2.23
N SER A 362 -17.26 7.66 0.93
CA SER A 362 -18.41 6.92 0.42
C SER A 362 -18.50 5.49 0.98
N PHE A 363 -17.35 4.84 1.16
CA PHE A 363 -17.31 3.54 1.83
C PHE A 363 -17.71 3.65 3.31
N PHE A 364 -17.26 4.71 4.00
CA PHE A 364 -17.62 4.95 5.40
C PHE A 364 -19.13 5.04 5.61
N SER A 365 -19.86 5.79 4.77
CA SER A 365 -21.32 5.89 4.86
C SER A 365 -22.03 4.55 4.63
N THR A 366 -21.57 3.76 3.64
CA THR A 366 -22.14 2.44 3.35
C THR A 366 -21.81 1.43 4.46
N ALA A 367 -20.62 1.52 5.03
CA ALA A 367 -20.18 0.60 6.06
C ALA A 367 -20.85 0.81 7.43
N LEU A 368 -21.28 2.04 7.74
CA LEU A 368 -22.03 2.34 8.95
C LEU A 368 -23.45 1.76 8.93
N THR A 369 -24.05 1.63 7.76
CA THR A 369 -25.44 1.18 7.61
C THR A 369 -25.57 -0.34 7.50
N GLN A 370 -24.53 -1.05 7.05
CA GLN A 370 -24.57 -2.50 6.83
C GLN A 370 -23.73 -3.27 7.88
N SER A 371 -24.37 -4.18 8.64
CA SER A 371 -23.68 -4.97 9.68
C SER A 371 -22.51 -5.82 9.16
N LYS A 372 -22.54 -6.26 7.90
CA LYS A 372 -21.55 -7.16 7.30
C LYS A 372 -20.28 -6.44 6.79
N THR A 373 -20.29 -5.11 6.72
CA THR A 373 -19.16 -4.31 6.19
C THR A 373 -18.35 -3.62 7.29
N LYS A 374 -18.74 -3.78 8.56
CA LYS A 374 -18.04 -3.22 9.73
C LYS A 374 -16.58 -3.71 9.87
N GLU A 375 -16.29 -4.94 9.45
CA GLU A 375 -14.93 -5.49 9.50
C GLU A 375 -14.04 -4.89 8.41
N LYS A 376 -14.59 -4.75 7.19
CA LYS A 376 -13.96 -4.04 6.08
C LYS A 376 -13.67 -2.56 6.44
N LEU A 377 -14.53 -1.94 7.25
CA LEU A 377 -14.31 -0.59 7.79
C LEU A 377 -13.10 -0.48 8.72
N VAL A 378 -12.90 -1.46 9.60
CA VAL A 378 -11.71 -1.48 10.47
C VAL A 378 -10.44 -1.66 9.64
N GLY A 379 -10.46 -2.58 8.67
CA GLY A 379 -9.36 -2.72 7.72
C GLY A 379 -9.03 -1.42 6.98
N LEU A 380 -10.06 -0.69 6.53
CA LEU A 380 -9.89 0.62 5.90
C LEU A 380 -9.27 1.66 6.86
N ILE A 381 -9.75 1.75 8.10
CA ILE A 381 -9.22 2.70 9.08
C ILE A 381 -7.74 2.42 9.37
N LEU A 382 -7.35 1.15 9.49
CA LEU A 382 -5.96 0.75 9.70
C LEU A 382 -5.08 1.05 8.48
N LEU A 383 -5.60 0.84 7.27
CA LEU A 383 -4.92 1.23 6.03
C LEU A 383 -4.68 2.74 5.98
N LEU A 384 -5.72 3.53 6.27
CA LEU A 384 -5.66 4.99 6.31
C LEU A 384 -4.62 5.49 7.33
N ALA A 385 -4.65 4.96 8.55
CA ALA A 385 -3.71 5.32 9.59
C ALA A 385 -2.27 5.00 9.17
N THR A 386 -2.04 3.87 8.50
CA THR A 386 -0.72 3.50 7.97
C THR A 386 -0.24 4.46 6.88
N MET A 387 -1.13 4.89 5.98
CA MET A 387 -0.84 5.84 4.90
C MET A 387 -0.54 7.26 5.41
N VAL A 388 -1.13 7.68 6.52
CA VAL A 388 -0.83 8.99 7.14
C VAL A 388 0.62 9.02 7.62
N ILE A 389 1.08 7.94 8.22
CA ILE A 389 2.38 7.86 8.91
C ILE A 389 3.52 7.45 7.97
N THR A 390 3.22 6.75 6.88
CA THR A 390 4.22 6.22 5.95
C THR A 390 4.23 7.02 4.65
N PHE A 391 5.42 7.38 4.15
CA PHE A 391 5.57 8.04 2.86
C PHE A 391 5.30 7.05 1.70
N VAL A 392 4.03 6.80 1.43
CA VAL A 392 3.55 6.02 0.28
C VAL A 392 2.64 6.79 -0.71
N PRO A 393 2.51 8.14 -0.65
CA PRO A 393 1.57 8.83 -1.53
C PRO A 393 1.96 8.62 -2.99
N TYR A 394 0.94 8.52 -3.85
CA TYR A 394 1.08 8.32 -5.29
C TYR A 394 1.82 7.06 -5.74
N SER A 395 2.10 6.11 -4.82
CA SER A 395 2.59 4.80 -5.23
C SER A 395 1.50 4.00 -5.95
N PRO A 396 1.85 3.18 -6.96
CA PRO A 396 0.90 2.35 -7.69
C PRO A 396 0.08 1.43 -6.77
N LEU A 397 0.69 0.79 -5.78
CA LEU A 397 -0.05 -0.03 -4.81
C LEU A 397 -1.12 0.78 -4.07
N THR A 398 -0.76 1.96 -3.58
CA THR A 398 -1.71 2.80 -2.83
C THR A 398 -2.85 3.28 -3.71
N MET A 399 -2.55 3.69 -4.95
CA MET A 399 -3.57 4.10 -5.92
C MET A 399 -4.49 2.95 -6.32
N TYR A 400 -3.93 1.75 -6.49
CA TYR A 400 -4.69 0.54 -6.75
C TYR A 400 -5.64 0.21 -5.59
N LEU A 401 -5.20 0.32 -4.34
CA LEU A 401 -6.04 0.11 -3.16
C LEU A 401 -7.12 1.17 -3.00
N ILE A 402 -6.84 2.46 -3.25
CA ILE A 402 -7.87 3.51 -3.22
C ILE A 402 -8.93 3.26 -4.31
N SER A 403 -8.50 2.86 -5.51
CA SER A 403 -9.42 2.59 -6.61
C SER A 403 -10.40 1.45 -6.34
N PHE A 404 -10.05 0.48 -5.46
CA PHE A 404 -10.98 -0.55 -5.00
C PHE A 404 -12.21 0.05 -4.32
N PHE A 405 -12.02 1.11 -3.52
CA PHE A 405 -13.12 1.76 -2.80
C PHE A 405 -14.06 2.54 -3.71
N TYR A 406 -13.60 2.97 -4.89
CA TYR A 406 -14.48 3.55 -5.91
C TYR A 406 -15.55 2.56 -6.40
N VAL A 407 -15.29 1.24 -6.36
CA VAL A 407 -16.30 0.22 -6.71
C VAL A 407 -17.54 0.35 -5.84
N TYR A 408 -17.38 0.66 -4.55
CA TYR A 408 -18.51 0.76 -3.61
C TYR A 408 -19.41 1.96 -3.88
N TYR A 409 -18.94 2.95 -4.62
CA TYR A 409 -19.79 4.03 -5.12
C TYR A 409 -20.73 3.54 -6.25
N PHE A 410 -20.31 2.53 -7.02
CA PHE A 410 -21.13 1.94 -8.09
C PHE A 410 -22.13 0.89 -7.58
N LEU A 411 -21.94 0.39 -6.36
CA LEU A 411 -22.88 -0.52 -5.72
C LEU A 411 -24.14 0.26 -5.32
N ASP A 412 -25.16 0.23 -6.18
CA ASP A 412 -26.50 0.63 -5.78
C ASP A 412 -26.93 -0.26 -4.61
N ASN A 413 -27.53 0.32 -3.56
CA ASN A 413 -27.84 -0.36 -2.28
C ASN A 413 -28.63 -1.68 -2.42
N LYS A 414 -29.23 -1.95 -3.58
CA LYS A 414 -29.94 -3.21 -3.91
C LYS A 414 -29.08 -4.31 -4.53
N GLN A 415 -28.01 -3.98 -5.26
CA GLN A 415 -27.09 -4.97 -5.85
C GLN A 415 -25.95 -5.37 -4.89
N SER A 416 -25.58 -4.49 -3.95
CA SER A 416 -24.60 -4.77 -2.90
C SER A 416 -24.96 -6.00 -2.07
N GLU A 417 -26.25 -6.22 -1.79
CA GLU A 417 -26.70 -7.40 -1.06
C GLU A 417 -26.52 -8.70 -1.86
N GLN A 418 -26.66 -8.67 -3.19
CA GLN A 418 -26.59 -9.87 -4.02
C GLN A 418 -25.13 -10.29 -4.27
N SER A 419 -24.22 -9.35 -4.54
CA SER A 419 -22.79 -9.64 -4.66
C SER A 419 -22.16 -10.10 -3.33
N LEU A 420 -22.66 -9.60 -2.19
CA LEU A 420 -22.29 -10.08 -0.84
C LEU A 420 -22.98 -11.40 -0.44
N ARG A 421 -24.04 -11.82 -1.14
CA ARG A 421 -24.70 -13.13 -0.93
C ARG A 421 -24.04 -14.24 -1.73
N ILE A 422 -23.39 -13.92 -2.85
CA ILE A 422 -22.70 -14.91 -3.68
C ILE A 422 -21.39 -15.41 -3.02
N SER A 423 -20.78 -14.65 -2.10
CA SER A 423 -19.65 -15.17 -1.30
C SER A 423 -20.05 -16.04 -0.10
N VAL A 424 -21.35 -16.31 0.10
CA VAL A 424 -21.86 -17.12 1.25
C VAL A 424 -22.44 -18.46 0.78
N LYS A 425 -22.27 -18.81 -0.50
CA LYS A 425 -22.59 -20.15 -1.00
C LYS A 425 -21.46 -20.67 -1.87
N GLU A 426 -20.39 -21.09 -1.21
CA GLU A 426 -19.69 -22.36 -1.47
C GLU A 426 -18.89 -22.74 -0.23
#